data_AF-A0A1B8SDJ5-F1
#
_entry.id   AF-A0A1B8SDJ5-F1
#
_cell.length_a   1.000
_cell.length_b   1.000
_cell.length_c   1.000
_cell.angle_alpha   90.00
_cell.angle_beta   90.00
_cell.angle_gamma   90.00
#
_symmetry.space_group_name_H-M   'P 1'
#
loop_
_entity.id
_entity.type
_entity.pdbx_description
1 polymer ?
#
loop_
_entity_poly.entity_id
_entity_poly.type
_entity_poly.pdbx_seq_one_letter_code
_entity_poly.pdbx_strand_id
1 'polypeptide(L)'
;MTTSASSTTDTHPRTRSMESWRARLGVLASRGETDGPRVEEARTALSWWRTRAFLIREGSSPEQADELLDLIDRYAADAATDDQAVAR
;
A
#
# COMPACT_ATOMS: atom_id res chain seq x y z
N MET A 1 12.30 -26.96 14.54
CA MET A 1 12.71 -25.73 13.84
C MET A 1 11.49 -24.84 13.76
N THR A 2 11.48 -23.72 14.50
CA THR A 2 10.34 -22.78 14.50
C THR A 2 10.68 -21.64 13.55
N THR A 3 9.98 -21.57 12.41
CA THR A 3 10.05 -20.44 11.48
C THR A 3 9.27 -19.27 12.07
N SER A 4 9.98 -18.26 12.57
CA SER A 4 9.38 -16.96 12.90
C SER A 4 8.86 -16.33 11.62
N ALA A 5 7.54 -16.25 11.45
CA ALA A 5 6.93 -15.39 10.45
C ALA A 5 7.23 -13.93 10.85
N SER A 6 8.18 -13.30 10.17
CA SER A 6 8.41 -11.86 10.31
C SER A 6 7.15 -11.15 9.84
N SER A 7 6.35 -10.64 10.78
CA SER A 7 5.28 -9.70 10.51
C SER A 7 5.93 -8.46 9.89
N THR A 8 5.99 -8.41 8.57
CA THR A 8 6.46 -7.22 7.85
C THR A 8 5.47 -6.13 8.21
N THR A 9 5.86 -5.20 9.07
CA THR A 9 5.03 -4.06 9.43
C THR A 9 4.82 -3.26 8.14
N ASP A 10 3.72 -3.54 7.44
CA ASP A 10 3.36 -2.85 6.21
C ASP A 10 3.23 -1.37 6.57
N THR A 11 4.18 -0.58 6.08
CA THR A 11 4.29 0.81 6.47
C THR A 11 3.22 1.57 5.70
N HIS A 12 2.20 2.05 6.41
CA HIS A 12 1.08 2.74 5.78
C HIS A 12 1.59 3.81 4.77
N PRO A 13 1.08 3.82 3.53
CA PRO A 13 1.55 4.70 2.46
C PRO A 13 1.66 6.18 2.81
N ARG A 14 0.82 6.70 3.72
CA ARG A 14 0.77 8.09 4.16
C ARG A 14 1.90 8.53 5.10
N THR A 15 2.65 7.57 5.66
CA THR A 15 3.77 7.86 6.58
C THR A 15 4.96 8.52 5.89
N ARG A 16 5.03 8.45 4.56
CA ARG A 16 6.07 9.08 3.73
C ARG A 16 5.41 9.80 2.56
N SER A 17 6.02 10.89 2.10
CA SER A 17 5.57 11.58 0.89
C SER A 17 5.73 10.70 -0.36
N MET A 18 4.96 11.01 -1.41
CA MET A 18 5.06 10.32 -2.70
C MET A 18 6.49 10.36 -3.27
N GLU A 19 7.19 11.48 -3.12
CA GLU A 19 8.58 11.65 -3.55
C GLU A 19 9.54 10.74 -2.78
N SER A 20 9.34 10.60 -1.47
CA SER A 20 10.12 9.69 -0.63
C SER A 20 9.95 8.23 -1.06
N TRP A 21 8.73 7.82 -1.43
CA TRP A 21 8.47 6.48 -1.98
C TRP A 21 9.13 6.27 -3.35
N ARG A 22 9.07 7.26 -4.24
CA ARG A 22 9.78 7.19 -5.54
C ARG A 22 11.28 7.07 -5.35
N ALA A 23 11.86 7.88 -4.46
CA ALA A 23 13.28 7.82 -4.12
C ALA A 23 13.66 6.44 -3.57
N ARG A 24 12.85 5.87 -2.66
CA ARG A 24 13.06 4.52 -2.13
C ARG A 24 13.06 3.48 -3.26
N LEU A 25 12.10 3.52 -4.17
CA LEU A 25 12.05 2.59 -5.31
C LEU A 25 13.28 2.73 -6.21
N GLY A 26 13.74 3.96 -6.47
CA GLY A 26 14.98 4.21 -7.21
C GLY A 26 16.21 3.62 -6.52
N VAL A 27 16.32 3.77 -5.19
CA VAL A 27 17.42 3.19 -4.40
C VAL A 27 17.42 1.66 -4.46
N LEU A 28 16.26 1.02 -4.39
CA LEU A 28 16.13 -0.44 -4.53
C LEU A 28 16.63 -0.89 -5.90
N ALA A 29 16.17 -0.23 -6.96
CA ALA A 29 16.60 -0.51 -8.33
C ALA A 29 18.12 -0.34 -8.52
N SER A 30 18.72 0.73 -7.98
CA SER A 30 20.18 0.94 -8.04
C SER A 30 20.99 -0.16 -7.33
N ARG A 31 20.39 -0.89 -6.40
CA ARG A 31 20.99 -2.03 -5.70
C ARG A 31 20.75 -3.37 -6.41
N GLY A 32 20.09 -3.36 -7.57
CA GLY A 32 19.68 -4.56 -8.31
C GLY A 32 18.42 -5.23 -7.75
N GLU A 33 17.78 -4.63 -6.75
CA GLU A 33 16.52 -5.13 -6.18
C GLU A 33 15.35 -4.62 -7.05
N THR A 34 14.91 -5.47 -7.96
CA THR A 34 13.86 -5.14 -8.96
C THR A 34 12.52 -5.81 -8.67
N ASP A 35 12.51 -6.77 -7.75
CA ASP A 35 11.35 -7.52 -7.29
C ASP A 35 11.53 -7.88 -5.80
N GLY A 36 10.48 -8.36 -5.16
CA GLY A 36 10.45 -8.78 -3.76
C GLY A 36 9.68 -7.83 -2.86
N PRO A 37 9.59 -8.16 -1.56
CA PRO A 37 8.62 -7.54 -0.65
C PRO A 37 8.80 -6.03 -0.49
N ARG A 38 10.03 -5.52 -0.57
CA ARG A 38 10.31 -4.08 -0.42
C ARG A 38 9.98 -3.28 -1.68
N VAL A 39 10.13 -3.91 -2.84
CA VAL A 39 9.74 -3.31 -4.12
C VAL A 39 8.22 -3.26 -4.21
N GLU A 40 7.54 -4.34 -3.83
CA GLU A 40 6.08 -4.40 -3.79
C GLU A 40 5.50 -3.43 -2.76
N GLU A 41 6.08 -3.32 -1.54
CA GLU A 41 5.73 -2.27 -0.56
C GLU A 41 5.75 -0.87 -1.19
N ALA A 42 6.85 -0.52 -1.86
CA ALA A 42 7.00 0.79 -2.48
C ALA A 42 6.04 1.00 -3.66
N ARG A 43 5.76 -0.04 -4.45
CA ARG A 43 4.80 0.02 -5.57
C ARG A 43 3.37 0.18 -5.09
N THR A 44 2.96 -0.58 -4.08
CA THR A 44 1.66 -0.47 -3.43
C THR A 44 1.45 0.92 -2.86
N ALA A 45 2.43 1.45 -2.12
CA ALA A 45 2.36 2.82 -1.62
C ALA A 45 2.24 3.87 -2.74
N LEU A 46 2.99 3.72 -3.84
CA LEU A 46 2.85 4.61 -4.99
C LEU A 46 1.52 4.47 -5.72
N SER A 47 0.92 3.28 -5.74
CA SER A 47 -0.43 3.06 -6.26
C SER A 47 -1.46 3.84 -5.44
N TRP A 48 -1.39 3.71 -4.11
CA TRP A 48 -2.24 4.49 -3.18
C TRP A 48 -2.13 6.00 -3.44
N TRP A 49 -0.91 6.53 -3.58
CA TRP A 49 -0.69 7.96 -3.89
C TRP A 49 -1.26 8.39 -5.25
N ARG A 50 -1.23 7.51 -6.27
CA ARG A 50 -1.87 7.79 -7.57
C ARG A 50 -3.39 7.86 -7.44
N THR A 51 -3.99 6.92 -6.71
CA THR A 51 -5.44 6.92 -6.48
C THR A 51 -5.86 8.14 -5.67
N ARG A 52 -5.12 8.51 -4.63
CA ARG A 52 -5.35 9.75 -3.87
C ARG A 52 -5.32 10.99 -4.76
N ALA A 53 -4.30 11.11 -5.61
CA ALA A 53 -4.16 12.23 -6.54
C ALA A 53 -5.32 12.29 -7.54
N PHE A 54 -5.79 11.11 -8.01
CA PHE A 54 -6.97 11.02 -8.86
C PHE A 54 -8.22 11.53 -8.14
N LEU A 55 -8.51 11.08 -6.91
CA LEU A 55 -9.67 11.51 -6.14
C LEU A 55 -9.70 13.03 -5.90
N ILE A 56 -8.53 13.60 -5.60
CA ILE A 56 -8.40 15.06 -5.43
C ILE A 56 -8.66 15.78 -6.76
N ARG A 57 -8.14 15.25 -7.87
CA ARG A 57 -8.39 15.81 -9.21
C ARG A 57 -9.88 15.80 -9.57
N GLU A 58 -10.61 14.76 -9.14
CA GLU A 58 -12.05 14.61 -9.36
C GLU A 58 -12.91 15.40 -8.35
N GLY A 59 -12.29 16.22 -7.49
CA GLY A 59 -12.99 17.19 -6.65
C GLY A 59 -13.14 16.81 -5.18
N SER A 60 -12.53 15.71 -4.74
CA SER A 60 -12.46 15.38 -3.30
C SER A 60 -11.48 16.31 -2.58
N SER A 61 -11.75 16.67 -1.34
CA SER A 61 -10.72 17.25 -0.48
C SER A 61 -9.62 16.22 -0.17
N PRO A 62 -8.40 16.65 0.21
CA PRO A 62 -7.35 15.72 0.63
C PRO A 62 -7.80 14.77 1.75
N GLU A 63 -8.55 15.27 2.72
CA GLU A 63 -9.07 14.52 3.86
C GLU A 63 -10.13 13.50 3.41
N GLN A 64 -11.06 13.92 2.55
CA GLN A 64 -12.07 13.03 1.98
C GLN A 64 -11.45 11.90 1.15
N ALA A 65 -10.41 12.21 0.38
CA ALA A 65 -9.69 11.20 -0.39
C ALA A 65 -9.00 10.18 0.52
N ASP A 66 -8.41 10.63 1.63
CA ASP A 66 -7.80 9.76 2.63
C ASP A 66 -8.84 8.86 3.30
N GLU A 67 -9.98 9.42 3.73
CA GLU A 67 -11.09 8.65 4.31
C GLU A 67 -11.67 7.60 3.36
N LEU A 68 -11.81 7.94 2.07
CA LEU A 68 -12.33 7.02 1.06
C LEU A 68 -11.35 5.86 0.82
N LEU A 69 -10.04 6.13 0.80
CA LEU A 69 -9.03 5.08 0.67
C LEU A 69 -9.00 4.18 1.91
N ASP A 70 -9.07 4.75 3.12
CA ASP A 70 -9.18 3.98 4.36
C ASP A 70 -10.47 3.11 4.39
N LEU A 71 -11.56 3.56 3.74
CA LEU A 71 -12.78 2.77 3.57
C LEU A 71 -12.59 1.62 2.58
N ILE A 72 -11.96 1.87 1.44
CA ILE A 72 -11.67 0.84 0.42
C ILE A 72 -10.79 -0.27 1.02
N ASP A 73 -9.75 0.09 1.77
CA ASP A 73 -8.85 -0.88 2.41
C ASP A 73 -9.60 -1.76 3.42
N ARG A 74 -10.52 -1.19 4.20
CA ARG A 74 -11.38 -1.97 5.11
C ARG A 74 -12.28 -2.95 4.37
N TYR A 75 -12.98 -2.50 3.32
CA TYR A 75 -13.83 -3.39 2.52
C TYR A 75 -13.03 -4.50 1.83
N ALA A 76 -11.82 -4.22 1.37
CA ALA A 76 -10.94 -5.24 0.79
C ALA A 76 -10.52 -6.28 1.84
N ALA A 77 -10.22 -5.86 3.07
CA ALA A 77 -9.88 -6.77 4.16
C ALA A 77 -11.07 -7.64 4.59
N ASP A 78 -12.26 -7.06 4.67
CA ASP A 78 -13.49 -7.78 5.01
C ASP A 78 -13.82 -8.83 3.93
N ALA A 79 -13.75 -8.46 2.65
CA ALA A 79 -13.98 -9.39 1.54
C ALA A 79 -13.00 -10.58 1.53
N ALA A 80 -11.73 -10.35 1.90
CA ALA A 80 -10.74 -11.42 2.02
C ALA A 80 -11.04 -12.37 3.20
N THR A 81 -11.68 -11.86 4.25
CA THR A 81 -12.09 -12.66 5.42
C THR A 81 -13.29 -13.54 5.08
N ASP A 82 -14.25 -13.00 4.33
CA ASP A 82 -15.43 -13.74 3.87
C ASP A 82 -15.03 -14.90 2.95
N ASP A 83 -14.13 -14.69 1.98
CA ASP A 83 -13.67 -15.74 1.06
C ASP A 83 -13.01 -16.93 1.80
N GLN A 84 -12.26 -16.65 2.88
CA GLN A 84 -11.68 -17.68 3.74
C GLN A 84 -12.73 -18.43 4.56
N ALA A 85 -13.85 -17.79 4.91
CA ALA A 85 -14.93 -18.41 5.65
C ALA A 85 -15.78 -19.36 4.78
N VAL A 86 -15.95 -19.06 3.49
CA VAL A 86 -16.68 -19.94 2.54
C VAL A 86 -15.85 -21.16 2.13
N ALA A 87 -14.52 -21.07 2.16
CA ALA A 87 -13.60 -22.15 1.77
C ALA A 87 -13.33 -23.21 2.88
N ARG A 88 -13.94 -23.08 4.07
CA ARG A 88 -13.72 -23.96 5.24
C ARG A 88 -14.91 -24.89 5.48
#